data_AF-A0A222P4D2-F1
#
_entry.id   AF-A0A222P4D2-F1
#
_cell.length_a   1.000
_cell.length_b   1.000
_cell.length_c   1.000
_cell.angle_alpha   90.00
_cell.angle_beta   90.00
_cell.angle_gamma   90.00
#
_symmetry.space_group_name_H-M   'P 1'
#
loop_
_entity.id
_entity.type
_entity.pdbx_description
1 polymer ?
#
loop_
_entity_poly.entity_id
_entity_poly.type
_entity_poly.pdbx_seq_one_letter_code
_entity_poly.pdbx_strand_id
1 'polypeptide(L)'
;MREKTESSVNNHTFTKYIFVRSDRKEKVQHKRFNAYQVTPAHHMNLSRDDAKLYEDSGYLSTFMLTGGMGLEQVLKLNTKYVHFICIDKCVCEHLFLTGGTRGLTIEGKETTVQRLDGTSWQKPPFNPLIPQLFFTNTMQIELGLIGVRDLSEVLLGGNWQDFAQIYSLERTEAREMLTPQYRDDKTFYNDLNSKTTPYTVASGIFRYTEAKEKLEKGQLLQQAFTWWNQLESKSFFCFIYGMFYRGRPYELAEVSSREIWEMHRLHLNLNRIFANNPEVKKFFTLNMDIAMQFLGTSSFDELYQPLATRFVAEIKNFLALPEDLRTHQARQRIPMVYIIQKKLNVEICFWRLYKKVATMRPNEAASHVLHMGKDNIIQGWHIAINDPRQHEIITSLMTINENLRDLITIQILNRKTESASHLKSSNHLLGEWFKEFAARWSREHSNHATLTLIPSSLKKLSRTVCHFNRLFVEFSKCSHNEEQKKAYLKLQDKLGSVIMKATHHQALSLKQTQQFMEESLKELTRYLVTLLAGQIKLMHFVNLSKKLEHFERDYLTKECERVNMDFNPG
;
A
#
# COMPACT_ATOMS: atom_id res chain seq x y z
N MET A 1 14.17 3.31 -22.32
CA MET A 1 14.84 4.48 -22.89
C MET A 1 14.52 5.66 -22.00
N ARG A 2 15.54 6.23 -21.35
CA ARG A 2 15.44 7.43 -20.52
C ARG A 2 15.80 8.60 -21.44
N GLU A 3 14.84 9.46 -21.75
CA GLU A 3 15.15 10.71 -22.44
C GLU A 3 15.72 11.71 -21.45
N LYS A 4 16.87 12.26 -21.85
CA LYS A 4 17.64 13.28 -21.15
C LYS A 4 16.85 14.58 -21.13
N THR A 5 16.56 15.07 -19.94
CA THR A 5 16.34 16.50 -19.70
C THR A 5 17.66 17.24 -19.89
N GLU A 6 17.85 17.86 -21.05
CA GLU A 6 18.86 18.89 -21.23
C GLU A 6 18.38 20.19 -20.61
N SER A 7 19.09 20.63 -19.57
CA SER A 7 19.09 21.99 -19.07
C SER A 7 19.99 22.83 -19.97
N SER A 8 19.45 23.83 -20.66
CA SER A 8 20.28 24.94 -21.14
C SER A 8 19.46 26.21 -21.41
N VAL A 9 19.93 27.29 -20.77
CA VAL A 9 19.97 28.69 -21.24
C VAL A 9 18.67 29.50 -21.34
N ASN A 10 18.68 30.59 -20.55
CA ASN A 10 17.82 31.77 -20.58
C ASN A 10 17.40 32.22 -22.00
N ASN A 11 16.20 31.81 -22.41
CA ASN A 11 15.32 32.64 -23.22
C ASN A 11 14.13 32.99 -22.32
N HIS A 12 13.73 34.26 -22.24
CA HIS A 12 12.45 34.65 -21.64
C HIS A 12 11.32 34.02 -22.46
N THR A 13 11.05 32.75 -22.18
CA THR A 13 9.99 31.96 -22.78
C THR A 13 8.69 32.62 -22.40
N PHE A 14 7.90 32.98 -23.41
CA PHE A 14 6.58 33.54 -23.22
C PHE A 14 5.78 32.71 -22.21
N THR A 15 5.36 33.35 -21.12
CA THR A 15 4.89 32.67 -19.90
C THR A 15 3.39 32.39 -19.89
N LYS A 16 2.67 32.69 -20.97
CA LYS A 16 1.21 32.49 -21.05
C LYS A 16 0.85 31.41 -22.07
N TYR A 17 -0.21 30.68 -21.78
CA TYR A 17 -0.99 29.98 -22.79
C TYR A 17 -1.96 30.99 -23.42
N ILE A 18 -2.11 30.92 -24.74
CA ILE A 18 -3.16 31.64 -25.47
C ILE A 18 -4.10 30.58 -26.04
N PHE A 19 -5.32 30.58 -25.53
CA PHE A 19 -6.40 29.75 -26.04
C PHE A 19 -7.32 30.60 -26.91
N VAL A 20 -7.82 30.03 -27.98
CA VAL A 20 -8.68 30.67 -28.97
C VAL A 20 -10.03 29.96 -28.95
N ARG A 21 -11.10 30.74 -28.93
CA ARG A 21 -12.49 30.30 -29.05
C ARG A 21 -13.26 31.35 -29.85
N SER A 22 -14.38 31.01 -30.46
CA SER A 22 -15.31 31.99 -30.99
C SER A 22 -16.67 31.91 -30.32
N ASP A 23 -17.34 33.05 -30.17
CA ASP A 23 -18.73 33.09 -29.75
C ASP A 23 -19.52 34.09 -30.62
N ARG A 24 -20.85 34.11 -30.45
CA ARG A 24 -21.72 35.07 -31.13
C ARG A 24 -21.74 36.46 -30.47
N LYS A 25 -21.22 36.59 -29.24
CA LYS A 25 -21.22 37.84 -28.46
C LYS A 25 -19.79 38.33 -28.27
N GLU A 26 -19.64 39.61 -27.95
CA GLU A 26 -18.36 40.26 -27.58
C GLU A 26 -17.73 39.72 -26.30
N LYS A 27 -18.44 38.85 -25.57
CA LYS A 27 -17.98 38.22 -24.33
C LYS A 27 -18.07 36.71 -24.44
N VAL A 28 -17.07 36.03 -23.88
CA VAL A 28 -17.06 34.57 -23.74
C VAL A 28 -18.32 34.14 -23.00
N GLN A 29 -19.07 33.21 -23.58
CA GLN A 29 -20.20 32.59 -22.88
C GLN A 29 -19.75 31.31 -22.20
N HIS A 30 -20.25 31.07 -20.99
CA HIS A 30 -20.21 29.77 -20.32
C HIS A 30 -21.18 28.78 -21.00
N LYS A 31 -21.06 28.63 -22.32
CA LYS A 31 -21.93 27.77 -23.14
C LYS A 31 -21.09 26.98 -24.14
N ARG A 32 -21.65 25.84 -24.53
CA ARG A 32 -21.14 24.96 -25.58
C ARG A 32 -21.11 25.70 -26.92
N PHE A 33 -20.12 25.37 -27.75
CA PHE A 33 -20.14 25.72 -29.17
C PHE A 33 -21.23 24.94 -29.92
N ASN A 34 -22.13 25.64 -30.59
CA ASN A 34 -23.22 25.03 -31.36
C ASN A 34 -22.74 24.15 -32.55
N ALA A 35 -21.48 24.25 -32.96
CA ALA A 35 -20.93 23.55 -34.12
C ALA A 35 -20.54 22.07 -33.83
N TYR A 36 -20.39 21.68 -32.57
CA TYR A 36 -20.03 20.31 -32.21
C TYR A 36 -21.28 19.50 -31.92
N GLN A 37 -21.46 18.34 -32.57
CA GLN A 37 -22.57 17.42 -32.30
C GLN A 37 -22.42 16.67 -30.96
N VAL A 38 -21.19 16.61 -30.42
CA VAL A 38 -20.81 15.91 -29.18
C VAL A 38 -20.43 16.93 -28.08
N THR A 39 -20.81 16.73 -26.81
CA THR A 39 -20.44 17.65 -25.70
C THR A 39 -19.06 17.28 -25.14
N PRO A 40 -18.33 18.22 -24.46
CA PRO A 40 -17.17 17.87 -23.65
C PRO A 40 -17.43 16.68 -22.71
N ALA A 41 -18.65 16.54 -22.19
CA ALA A 41 -19.05 15.41 -21.35
C ALA A 41 -19.11 14.06 -22.10
N HIS A 42 -19.49 14.07 -23.38
CA HIS A 42 -19.45 12.87 -24.23
C HIS A 42 -18.00 12.51 -24.62
N HIS A 43 -17.11 13.50 -24.76
CA HIS A 43 -15.68 13.27 -24.96
C HIS A 43 -15.04 12.70 -23.68
N MET A 44 -15.46 13.15 -22.50
CA MET A 44 -15.00 12.71 -21.18
C MET A 44 -15.76 11.51 -20.62
N ASN A 45 -16.64 10.89 -21.42
CA ASN A 45 -17.45 9.72 -21.08
C ASN A 45 -18.22 9.77 -19.74
N LEU A 46 -18.80 10.93 -19.43
CA LEU A 46 -19.69 11.09 -18.28
C LEU A 46 -21.08 10.53 -18.62
N SER A 47 -21.81 10.00 -17.63
CA SER A 47 -23.12 9.38 -17.86
C SER A 47 -24.10 10.34 -18.56
N ARG A 48 -25.07 9.83 -19.33
CA ARG A 48 -26.21 10.63 -19.82
C ARG A 48 -26.96 11.29 -18.66
N ASP A 49 -26.99 10.65 -17.50
CA ASP A 49 -27.56 11.20 -16.27
C ASP A 49 -26.69 12.33 -15.66
N ASP A 50 -25.37 12.30 -15.91
CA ASP A 50 -24.41 13.33 -15.50
C ASP A 50 -24.26 14.47 -16.53
N ALA A 51 -24.87 14.35 -17.73
CA ALA A 51 -24.82 15.40 -18.74
C ALA A 51 -25.41 16.72 -18.22
N LYS A 52 -26.41 16.65 -17.33
CA LYS A 52 -26.97 17.80 -16.61
C LYS A 52 -26.00 18.43 -15.61
N LEU A 53 -25.06 17.68 -15.04
CA LEU A 53 -23.97 18.24 -14.22
C LEU A 53 -22.94 18.99 -15.08
N TYR A 54 -22.93 18.76 -16.41
CA TYR A 54 -21.99 19.36 -17.36
C TYR A 54 -22.53 20.46 -18.27
N GLU A 55 -23.84 20.61 -18.37
CA GLU A 55 -24.41 21.83 -18.96
C GLU A 55 -24.05 23.08 -18.14
N ASP A 56 -23.68 22.90 -16.87
CA ASP A 56 -23.16 23.91 -15.92
C ASP A 56 -21.76 23.60 -15.32
N SER A 57 -20.99 22.63 -15.85
CA SER A 57 -19.78 22.08 -15.15
C SER A 57 -18.56 22.98 -15.04
N GLY A 58 -18.57 24.17 -15.65
CA GLY A 58 -17.41 25.08 -15.62
C GLY A 58 -16.28 24.74 -16.59
N TYR A 59 -16.44 23.76 -17.50
CA TYR A 59 -15.43 23.44 -18.53
C TYR A 59 -15.67 24.22 -19.83
N LEU A 60 -14.60 24.80 -20.39
CA LEU A 60 -14.62 25.60 -21.61
C LEU A 60 -13.79 24.94 -22.72
N SER A 61 -14.45 24.53 -23.80
CA SER A 61 -13.79 24.06 -25.02
C SER A 61 -13.01 25.20 -25.70
N THR A 62 -11.75 24.97 -26.02
CA THR A 62 -10.84 25.94 -26.65
C THR A 62 -9.79 25.27 -27.55
N PHE A 63 -9.11 26.07 -28.37
CA PHE A 63 -7.97 25.65 -29.18
C PHE A 63 -6.72 26.41 -28.76
N MET A 64 -5.59 25.75 -28.61
CA MET A 64 -4.34 26.45 -28.31
C MET A 64 -3.84 27.18 -29.57
N LEU A 65 -3.40 28.43 -29.45
CA LEU A 65 -2.99 29.26 -30.60
C LEU A 65 -1.85 28.63 -31.40
N THR A 66 -0.84 28.08 -30.72
CA THR A 66 0.41 27.48 -31.22
C THR A 66 0.68 27.69 -32.71
N GLY A 67 1.42 28.75 -33.03
CA GLY A 67 1.82 29.06 -34.42
C GLY A 67 0.66 29.50 -35.32
N GLY A 68 -0.42 30.05 -34.74
CA GLY A 68 -1.62 30.51 -35.45
C GLY A 68 -2.66 29.41 -35.71
N MET A 69 -2.31 28.14 -35.52
CA MET A 69 -3.16 27.00 -35.81
C MET A 69 -4.51 27.04 -35.09
N GLY A 70 -4.55 27.43 -33.81
CA GLY A 70 -5.81 27.52 -33.06
C GLY A 70 -6.77 28.57 -33.63
N LEU A 71 -6.23 29.68 -34.12
CA LEU A 71 -6.99 30.76 -34.73
C LEU A 71 -7.54 30.35 -36.10
N GLU A 72 -6.75 29.67 -36.93
CA GLU A 72 -7.22 29.13 -38.21
C GLU A 72 -8.46 28.23 -38.04
N GLN A 73 -8.44 27.36 -37.03
CA GLN A 73 -9.57 26.46 -36.75
C GLN A 73 -10.81 27.21 -36.30
N VAL A 74 -10.65 28.14 -35.36
CA VAL A 74 -11.77 28.95 -34.87
C VAL A 74 -12.36 29.82 -35.98
N LEU A 75 -11.53 30.32 -36.90
CA LEU A 75 -11.99 31.05 -38.08
C LEU A 75 -12.72 30.18 -39.10
N LYS A 76 -12.63 28.85 -39.07
CA LYS A 76 -13.54 28.01 -39.88
C LYS A 76 -14.97 27.99 -39.34
N LEU A 77 -15.16 28.33 -38.06
CA LEU A 77 -16.47 28.37 -37.42
C LEU A 77 -17.20 29.67 -37.77
N ASN A 78 -18.45 29.60 -38.28
CA ASN A 78 -19.22 30.77 -38.72
C ASN A 78 -19.78 31.59 -37.53
N THR A 79 -18.94 32.42 -36.92
CA THR A 79 -19.17 33.14 -35.65
C THR A 79 -18.64 34.57 -35.74
N LYS A 80 -19.26 35.52 -35.02
CA LYS A 80 -18.98 36.97 -35.17
C LYS A 80 -17.68 37.40 -34.47
N TYR A 81 -17.40 36.87 -33.27
CA TYR A 81 -16.26 37.26 -32.46
C TYR A 81 -15.29 36.10 -32.23
N VAL A 82 -14.01 36.44 -32.15
CA VAL A 82 -12.94 35.54 -31.71
C VAL A 82 -12.40 36.04 -30.38
N HIS A 83 -12.32 35.12 -29.41
CA HIS A 83 -11.86 35.33 -28.06
C HIS A 83 -10.49 34.68 -27.87
N PHE A 84 -9.56 35.44 -27.33
CA PHE A 84 -8.23 35.00 -26.95
C PHE A 84 -8.15 35.02 -25.42
N ILE A 85 -8.02 33.83 -24.83
CA ILE A 85 -8.02 33.60 -23.39
C ILE A 85 -6.58 33.32 -22.99
N CYS A 86 -5.99 34.29 -22.30
CA CYS A 86 -4.59 34.27 -21.90
C CYS A 86 -4.47 33.90 -20.42
N ILE A 87 -3.75 32.81 -20.11
CA ILE A 87 -3.55 32.32 -18.73
C ILE A 87 -2.05 32.03 -18.52
N ASP A 88 -1.50 32.44 -17.39
CA ASP A 88 -0.09 32.16 -17.07
C ASP A 88 0.16 30.66 -16.86
N LYS A 89 1.18 30.12 -17.53
CA LYS A 89 1.52 28.69 -17.54
C LYS A 89 1.81 28.15 -16.14
N CYS A 90 2.38 28.98 -15.26
CA CYS A 90 2.84 28.59 -13.93
C CYS A 90 1.73 28.36 -12.89
N VAL A 91 0.48 28.74 -13.19
CA VAL A 91 -0.67 28.50 -12.30
C VAL A 91 -1.55 27.35 -12.76
N CYS A 92 -1.29 26.82 -13.96
CA CYS A 92 -2.11 25.79 -14.57
C CYS A 92 -1.70 24.39 -14.08
N GLU A 93 -2.71 23.58 -13.76
CA GLU A 93 -2.56 22.13 -13.67
C GLU A 93 -2.78 21.50 -15.05
N HIS A 94 -1.89 20.59 -15.47
CA HIS A 94 -1.98 19.91 -16.77
C HIS A 94 -2.50 18.49 -16.59
N LEU A 95 -3.57 18.15 -17.30
CA LEU A 95 -4.15 16.82 -17.32
C LEU A 95 -4.20 16.32 -18.76
N PHE A 96 -3.63 15.15 -19.01
CA PHE A 96 -3.63 14.52 -20.32
C PHE A 96 -4.70 13.43 -20.34
N LEU A 97 -5.75 13.66 -21.12
CA LEU A 97 -6.87 12.75 -21.21
C LEU A 97 -6.59 11.65 -22.23
N THR A 98 -6.91 10.40 -21.88
CA THR A 98 -6.77 9.21 -22.74
C THR A 98 -8.14 8.57 -22.97
N GLY A 99 -8.24 7.63 -23.91
CA GLY A 99 -9.51 6.96 -24.23
C GLY A 99 -10.27 7.58 -25.38
N GLY A 100 -11.57 7.34 -25.49
CA GLY A 100 -12.34 8.01 -26.52
C GLY A 100 -13.70 7.43 -26.89
N THR A 101 -14.20 7.97 -28.01
CA THR A 101 -15.42 7.53 -28.69
C THR A 101 -15.10 7.02 -30.10
N ARG A 102 -15.90 6.04 -30.57
CA ARG A 102 -15.85 5.48 -31.93
C ARG A 102 -17.25 5.23 -32.47
N GLY A 103 -17.43 5.40 -33.78
CA GLY A 103 -18.64 5.02 -34.51
C GLY A 103 -19.89 5.86 -34.17
N LEU A 104 -20.74 6.06 -35.17
CA LEU A 104 -22.10 6.56 -34.99
C LEU A 104 -23.09 5.47 -35.38
N THR A 105 -23.93 5.06 -34.45
CA THR A 105 -25.11 4.22 -34.71
C THR A 105 -26.34 5.11 -34.78
N ILE A 106 -27.00 5.13 -35.94
CA ILE A 106 -28.24 5.88 -36.14
C ILE A 106 -29.40 4.91 -36.01
N GLU A 107 -30.21 5.06 -34.96
CA GLU A 107 -31.43 4.30 -34.73
C GLU A 107 -32.62 5.27 -34.78
N GLY A 108 -33.30 5.34 -35.93
CA GLY A 108 -34.40 6.28 -36.15
C GLY A 108 -33.93 7.73 -36.18
N LYS A 109 -34.41 8.57 -35.23
CA LYS A 109 -33.99 9.98 -35.09
C LYS A 109 -32.81 10.16 -34.11
N GLU A 110 -32.36 9.08 -33.46
CA GLU A 110 -31.28 9.16 -32.48
C GLU A 110 -29.95 8.71 -33.08
N THR A 111 -28.93 9.57 -32.93
CA THR A 111 -27.55 9.21 -33.22
C THR A 111 -26.86 8.89 -31.90
N THR A 112 -26.36 7.66 -31.77
CA THR A 112 -25.61 7.17 -30.60
C THR A 112 -24.14 7.01 -30.95
N VAL A 113 -23.25 7.46 -30.06
CA VAL A 113 -21.79 7.35 -30.21
C VAL A 113 -21.32 6.17 -29.35
N GLN A 114 -20.51 5.26 -29.89
CA GLN A 114 -20.01 4.13 -29.09
C GLN A 114 -18.71 4.47 -28.36
N ARG A 115 -18.47 3.77 -27.24
CA ARG A 115 -17.23 3.89 -26.46
C ARG A 115 -16.13 3.04 -27.11
N LEU A 116 -14.89 3.54 -27.08
CA LEU A 116 -13.74 2.74 -27.46
C LEU A 116 -13.43 1.70 -26.37
N ASP A 117 -13.19 0.45 -26.77
CA ASP A 117 -12.81 -0.62 -25.84
C ASP A 117 -11.48 -0.31 -25.14
N GLY A 118 -11.36 -0.75 -23.88
CA GLY A 118 -10.15 -0.49 -23.07
C GLY A 118 -10.07 0.91 -22.49
N THR A 119 -11.11 1.73 -22.64
CA THR A 119 -11.15 3.04 -22.00
C THR A 119 -11.38 2.92 -20.49
N SER A 120 -10.30 2.97 -19.73
CA SER A 120 -10.30 3.01 -18.26
C SER A 120 -10.51 4.44 -17.77
N TRP A 121 -11.63 4.74 -17.11
CA TRP A 121 -11.91 6.07 -16.58
C TRP A 121 -11.72 6.17 -15.07
N GLN A 122 -10.94 7.16 -14.65
CA GLN A 122 -11.18 7.87 -13.39
C GLN A 122 -11.53 9.31 -13.76
N LYS A 123 -12.69 9.81 -13.30
CA LYS A 123 -13.07 11.21 -13.46
C LYS A 123 -11.95 12.06 -12.85
N PRO A 124 -11.28 12.95 -13.61
CA PRO A 124 -10.24 13.78 -13.03
C PRO A 124 -10.85 14.67 -11.95
N PRO A 125 -10.23 14.78 -10.77
CA PRO A 125 -10.76 15.61 -9.70
C PRO A 125 -10.81 17.07 -10.16
N PHE A 126 -11.99 17.67 -10.08
CA PHE A 126 -12.17 19.09 -10.36
C PHE A 126 -11.49 19.90 -9.26
N ASN A 127 -10.59 20.80 -9.65
CA ASN A 127 -9.86 21.66 -8.73
C ASN A 127 -10.45 23.07 -8.74
N PRO A 128 -11.24 23.47 -7.72
CA PRO A 128 -11.87 24.78 -7.69
C PRO A 128 -10.89 25.92 -7.36
N LEU A 129 -9.62 25.64 -7.10
CA LEU A 129 -8.66 26.64 -6.62
C LEU A 129 -7.73 27.20 -7.70
N ILE A 130 -7.49 26.45 -8.78
CA ILE A 130 -6.57 26.84 -9.87
C ILE A 130 -7.13 26.46 -11.25
N PRO A 131 -6.63 27.06 -12.34
CA PRO A 131 -6.93 26.63 -13.69
C PRO A 131 -6.47 25.19 -13.94
N GLN A 132 -7.32 24.37 -14.58
CA GLN A 132 -6.96 23.03 -15.03
C GLN A 132 -7.06 22.95 -16.56
N LEU A 133 -6.01 22.48 -17.21
CA LEU A 133 -5.92 22.33 -18.66
C LEU A 133 -5.99 20.85 -19.01
N PHE A 134 -7.06 20.47 -19.69
CA PHE A 134 -7.30 19.09 -20.10
C PHE A 134 -6.95 18.94 -21.58
N PHE A 135 -5.76 18.40 -21.84
CA PHE A 135 -5.30 18.11 -23.19
C PHE A 135 -5.98 16.84 -23.70
N THR A 136 -6.59 16.93 -24.88
CA THR A 136 -7.31 15.81 -25.51
C THR A 136 -6.53 15.18 -26.66
N ASN A 137 -5.26 15.53 -26.83
CA ASN A 137 -4.39 15.10 -27.93
C ASN A 137 -4.23 13.58 -28.04
N THR A 138 -4.33 12.88 -26.91
CA THR A 138 -4.25 11.41 -26.83
C THR A 138 -5.62 10.72 -26.83
N MET A 139 -6.71 11.46 -27.01
CA MET A 139 -8.06 10.90 -27.09
C MET A 139 -8.46 10.54 -28.52
N GLN A 140 -9.25 9.48 -28.69
CA GLN A 140 -10.01 9.24 -29.91
C GLN A 140 -11.38 9.91 -29.79
N ILE A 141 -11.75 10.68 -30.80
CA ILE A 141 -13.02 11.42 -30.79
C ILE A 141 -13.74 11.10 -32.09
N GLU A 142 -14.91 10.49 -31.97
CA GLU A 142 -15.83 10.31 -33.08
C GLU A 142 -16.43 11.67 -33.48
N LEU A 143 -16.16 12.10 -34.72
CA LEU A 143 -16.58 13.39 -35.28
C LEU A 143 -17.73 13.25 -36.29
N GLY A 144 -18.14 12.02 -36.61
CA GLY A 144 -19.17 11.73 -37.60
C GLY A 144 -18.75 11.98 -39.04
N LEU A 145 -19.75 12.07 -39.92
CA LEU A 145 -19.59 12.12 -41.39
C LEU A 145 -18.82 13.33 -41.94
N ILE A 146 -18.44 14.30 -41.10
CA ILE A 146 -17.94 15.61 -41.54
C ILE A 146 -16.48 15.87 -41.09
N GLY A 147 -15.87 15.01 -40.28
CA GLY A 147 -14.65 15.39 -39.55
C GLY A 147 -13.40 14.53 -39.81
N VAL A 148 -12.30 15.18 -40.21
CA VAL A 148 -10.94 14.76 -39.85
C VAL A 148 -10.50 15.63 -38.67
N ARG A 149 -9.97 15.00 -37.61
CA ARG A 149 -9.44 15.71 -36.45
C ARG A 149 -8.03 16.19 -36.75
N ASP A 150 -7.88 17.39 -37.28
CA ASP A 150 -6.54 17.90 -37.60
C ASP A 150 -5.79 18.42 -36.36
N LEU A 151 -6.50 18.85 -35.30
CA LEU A 151 -5.87 19.41 -34.08
C LEU A 151 -6.61 19.06 -32.78
N SER A 152 -5.86 19.14 -31.68
CA SER A 152 -6.29 18.72 -30.36
C SER A 152 -6.96 19.85 -29.60
N GLU A 153 -8.28 19.75 -29.41
CA GLU A 153 -9.05 20.56 -28.46
C GLU A 153 -8.40 20.55 -27.06
N VAL A 154 -8.47 21.66 -26.35
CA VAL A 154 -8.11 21.74 -24.93
C VAL A 154 -9.34 22.21 -24.16
N LEU A 155 -9.72 21.47 -23.12
CA LEU A 155 -10.79 21.90 -22.22
C LEU A 155 -10.16 22.68 -21.07
N LEU A 156 -10.62 23.90 -20.83
CA LEU A 156 -10.26 24.68 -19.64
C LEU A 156 -11.27 24.37 -18.53
N GLY A 157 -10.85 23.75 -17.45
CA GLY A 157 -11.66 23.51 -16.26
C GLY A 157 -11.07 24.17 -15.01
N GLY A 158 -11.58 23.78 -13.84
CA GLY A 158 -11.21 24.40 -12.58
C GLY A 158 -11.59 25.89 -12.52
N ASN A 159 -10.83 26.67 -11.77
CA ASN A 159 -11.04 28.12 -11.64
C ASN A 159 -10.20 28.92 -12.64
N TRP A 160 -10.31 28.64 -13.94
CA TRP A 160 -9.53 29.35 -14.96
C TRP A 160 -9.92 30.83 -15.11
N GLN A 161 -11.17 31.15 -14.82
CA GLN A 161 -11.79 32.47 -15.05
C GLN A 161 -11.14 33.57 -14.20
N ASP A 162 -10.75 33.24 -12.97
CA ASP A 162 -10.08 34.17 -12.06
C ASP A 162 -8.66 34.55 -12.49
N PHE A 163 -8.05 33.75 -13.37
CA PHE A 163 -6.66 33.87 -13.80
C PHE A 163 -6.53 34.24 -15.29
N ALA A 164 -7.65 34.39 -16.00
CA ALA A 164 -7.67 34.65 -17.42
C ALA A 164 -7.77 36.15 -17.74
N GLN A 165 -6.94 36.58 -18.68
CA GLN A 165 -7.11 37.85 -19.41
C GLN A 165 -7.74 37.53 -20.76
N ILE A 166 -8.89 38.11 -21.06
CA ILE A 166 -9.62 37.81 -22.29
C ILE A 166 -9.62 39.03 -23.20
N TYR A 167 -9.17 38.81 -24.44
CA TYR A 167 -9.25 39.78 -25.52
C TYR A 167 -10.28 39.29 -26.52
N SER A 168 -11.06 40.21 -27.10
CA SER A 168 -12.10 39.87 -28.06
C SER A 168 -12.01 40.79 -29.26
N LEU A 169 -12.00 40.19 -30.44
CA LEU A 169 -11.91 40.88 -31.72
C LEU A 169 -13.05 40.43 -32.61
N GLU A 170 -13.49 41.32 -33.51
CA GLU A 170 -14.37 40.88 -34.58
C GLU A 170 -13.63 39.90 -35.50
N ARG A 171 -14.37 38.99 -36.12
CA ARG A 171 -13.80 37.94 -36.99
C ARG A 171 -12.90 38.49 -38.09
N THR A 172 -13.26 39.65 -38.66
CA THR A 172 -12.47 40.34 -39.70
C THR A 172 -11.11 40.75 -39.18
N GLU A 173 -11.06 41.42 -38.02
CA GLU A 173 -9.83 41.86 -37.36
C GLU A 173 -8.98 40.68 -36.91
N ALA A 174 -9.60 39.63 -36.35
CA ALA A 174 -8.91 38.42 -35.94
C ALA A 174 -8.26 37.70 -37.14
N ARG A 175 -8.88 37.74 -38.32
CA ARG A 175 -8.32 37.15 -39.55
C ARG A 175 -7.05 37.88 -40.01
N GLU A 176 -6.94 39.19 -39.78
CA GLU A 176 -5.73 39.95 -40.11
C GLU A 176 -4.52 39.53 -39.26
N MET A 177 -4.77 38.92 -38.09
CA MET A 177 -3.71 38.38 -37.23
C MET A 177 -3.15 37.02 -37.66
N LEU A 178 -3.67 36.41 -38.74
CA LEU A 178 -3.10 35.18 -39.33
C LEU A 178 -1.89 35.43 -40.25
N THR A 179 -1.41 36.67 -40.35
CA THR A 179 -0.27 36.97 -41.24
C THR A 179 1.02 36.28 -40.76
N PRO A 180 1.97 35.96 -41.68
CA PRO A 180 3.21 35.25 -41.36
C PRO A 180 4.08 35.90 -40.27
N GLN A 181 3.83 37.18 -39.96
CA GLN A 181 4.50 37.96 -38.94
C GLN A 181 4.20 37.47 -37.50
N TYR A 182 3.12 36.69 -37.31
CA TYR A 182 2.65 36.26 -35.99
C TYR A 182 2.92 34.78 -35.66
N ARG A 183 4.04 34.21 -36.14
CA ARG A 183 4.46 32.85 -35.76
C ARG A 183 4.92 32.73 -34.30
N ASP A 184 5.24 33.85 -33.65
CA ASP A 184 5.66 33.93 -32.25
C ASP A 184 4.50 34.36 -31.35
N ASP A 185 4.15 33.54 -30.35
CA ASP A 185 3.05 33.78 -29.42
C ASP A 185 3.23 35.10 -28.64
N LYS A 186 4.47 35.53 -28.37
CA LYS A 186 4.75 36.79 -27.65
C LYS A 186 4.41 38.01 -28.51
N THR A 187 4.84 38.00 -29.76
CA THR A 187 4.53 39.04 -30.74
C THR A 187 3.02 39.13 -30.98
N PHE A 188 2.35 37.97 -31.10
CA PHE A 188 0.88 37.90 -31.18
C PHE A 188 0.21 38.54 -29.96
N TYR A 189 0.65 38.19 -28.75
CA TYR A 189 0.09 38.72 -27.51
C TYR A 189 0.27 40.25 -27.38
N ASN A 190 1.43 40.79 -27.76
CA ASN A 190 1.69 42.22 -27.70
C ASN A 190 0.78 43.01 -28.65
N ASP A 191 0.54 42.50 -29.86
CA ASP A 191 -0.36 43.12 -30.83
C ASP A 191 -1.83 42.99 -30.41
N LEU A 192 -2.22 41.84 -29.85
CA LEU A 192 -3.54 41.66 -29.25
C LEU A 192 -3.81 42.71 -28.17
N ASN A 193 -2.80 42.99 -27.34
CA ASN A 193 -2.87 43.97 -26.25
C ASN A 193 -2.87 45.42 -26.73
N SER A 194 -2.40 45.72 -27.95
CA SER A 194 -2.46 47.07 -28.53
C SER A 194 -3.80 47.33 -29.23
N LYS A 195 -4.43 46.28 -29.79
CA LYS A 195 -5.69 46.38 -30.54
C LYS A 195 -6.94 46.44 -29.68
N THR A 196 -6.96 45.77 -28.52
CA THR A 196 -8.14 45.73 -27.67
C THR A 196 -7.79 45.67 -26.19
N THR A 197 -8.73 46.12 -25.34
CA THR A 197 -8.55 46.12 -23.89
C THR A 197 -8.97 44.77 -23.31
N PRO A 198 -8.15 44.12 -22.46
CA PRO A 198 -8.54 42.87 -21.86
C PRO A 198 -9.67 43.05 -20.85
N TYR A 199 -10.53 42.04 -20.71
CA TYR A 199 -11.52 41.95 -19.64
C TYR A 199 -11.39 40.63 -18.87
N THR A 200 -12.04 40.58 -17.71
CA THR A 200 -12.19 39.35 -16.92
C THR A 200 -13.63 38.87 -16.96
N VAL A 201 -13.82 37.57 -16.74
CA VAL A 201 -15.15 36.94 -16.70
C VAL A 201 -15.94 37.37 -15.44
N ALA A 202 -15.27 37.48 -14.30
CA ALA A 202 -15.91 37.59 -12.99
C ALA A 202 -16.30 39.01 -12.56
N SER A 203 -15.67 40.06 -13.10
CA SER A 203 -16.06 41.46 -12.84
C SER A 203 -15.46 42.42 -13.87
N GLY A 204 -16.24 43.42 -14.29
CA GLY A 204 -15.99 44.25 -15.47
C GLY A 204 -14.76 45.18 -15.47
N ILE A 205 -13.82 45.08 -14.52
CA ILE A 205 -12.59 45.90 -14.51
C ILE A 205 -11.40 45.07 -14.02
N PHE A 206 -10.36 44.94 -14.84
CA PHE A 206 -9.09 44.29 -14.48
C PHE A 206 -8.25 45.21 -13.58
N ARG A 207 -7.94 44.79 -12.35
CA ARG A 207 -7.01 45.49 -11.45
C ARG A 207 -5.68 44.74 -11.35
N TYR A 208 -4.59 45.41 -11.70
CA TYR A 208 -3.26 44.81 -11.80
C TYR A 208 -2.73 44.25 -10.47
N THR A 209 -3.00 44.93 -9.35
CA THR A 209 -2.60 44.48 -8.00
C THR A 209 -3.30 43.18 -7.61
N GLU A 210 -4.61 43.11 -7.81
CA GLU A 210 -5.41 41.91 -7.55
C GLU A 210 -4.98 40.73 -8.45
N ALA A 211 -4.61 41.00 -9.71
CA ALA A 211 -4.12 39.97 -10.62
C ALA A 211 -2.77 39.38 -10.17
N LYS A 212 -1.85 40.21 -9.65
CA LYS A 212 -0.55 39.75 -9.15
C LYS A 212 -0.72 38.85 -7.91
N GLU A 213 -1.54 39.26 -6.96
CA GLU A 213 -1.84 38.46 -5.75
C GLU A 213 -2.50 37.13 -6.11
N LYS A 214 -3.44 37.13 -7.07
CA LYS A 214 -4.05 35.90 -7.59
C LYS A 214 -3.00 34.98 -8.22
N LEU A 215 -2.09 35.53 -9.04
CA LEU A 215 -1.03 34.75 -9.69
C LEU A 215 -0.09 34.10 -8.66
N GLU A 216 0.39 34.86 -7.67
CA GLU A 216 1.26 34.35 -6.60
C GLU A 216 0.57 33.22 -5.81
N LYS A 217 -0.71 33.43 -5.45
CA LYS A 217 -1.51 32.39 -4.78
C LYS A 217 -1.70 31.15 -5.64
N GLY A 218 -1.97 31.33 -6.93
CA GLY A 218 -2.12 30.23 -7.90
C GLY A 218 -0.84 29.41 -8.05
N GLN A 219 0.33 30.05 -8.07
CA GLN A 219 1.61 29.36 -8.15
C GLN A 219 1.87 28.50 -6.91
N LEU A 220 1.61 29.04 -5.72
CA LEU A 220 1.74 28.29 -4.47
C LEU A 220 0.80 27.07 -4.41
N LEU A 221 -0.41 27.22 -4.94
CA LEU A 221 -1.37 26.13 -5.05
C LEU A 221 -0.90 25.07 -6.06
N GLN A 222 -0.49 25.47 -7.26
CA GLN A 222 0.06 24.58 -8.28
C GLN A 222 1.25 23.77 -7.74
N GLN A 223 2.15 24.42 -6.99
CA GLN A 223 3.27 23.75 -6.33
C GLN A 223 2.79 22.71 -5.32
N ALA A 224 1.77 23.04 -4.51
CA ALA A 224 1.18 22.10 -3.55
C ALA A 224 0.57 20.87 -4.24
N PHE A 225 -0.17 21.04 -5.34
CA PHE A 225 -0.75 19.92 -6.09
C PHE A 225 0.32 19.07 -6.78
N THR A 226 1.34 19.72 -7.36
CA THR A 226 2.49 19.02 -7.96
C THR A 226 3.21 18.17 -6.92
N TRP A 227 3.52 18.76 -5.76
CA TRP A 227 4.10 18.06 -4.62
C TRP A 227 3.24 16.88 -4.19
N TRP A 228 1.93 17.08 -4.00
CA TRP A 228 1.00 16.03 -3.60
C TRP A 228 0.97 14.85 -4.56
N ASN A 229 1.03 15.11 -5.86
CA ASN A 229 1.03 14.07 -6.88
C ASN A 229 2.36 13.29 -6.95
N GLN A 230 3.46 13.89 -6.48
CA GLN A 230 4.79 13.26 -6.42
C GLN A 230 5.08 12.53 -5.09
N LEU A 231 4.24 12.71 -4.06
CA LEU A 231 4.42 12.04 -2.76
C LEU A 231 4.20 10.53 -2.86
N GLU A 232 5.21 9.76 -2.48
CA GLU A 232 5.12 8.30 -2.34
C GLU A 232 4.22 7.89 -1.15
N SER A 233 4.32 8.61 -0.03
CA SER A 233 3.61 8.27 1.23
C SER A 233 2.57 9.32 1.61
N LYS A 234 1.48 9.40 0.82
CA LYS A 234 0.36 10.31 1.10
C LYS A 234 -0.31 10.02 2.45
N SER A 235 -0.40 8.74 2.83
CA SER A 235 -1.00 8.29 4.09
C SER A 235 -0.28 8.86 5.32
N PHE A 236 1.05 8.99 5.28
CA PHE A 236 1.83 9.58 6.36
C PHE A 236 1.47 11.06 6.58
N PHE A 237 1.36 11.86 5.51
CA PHE A 237 0.96 13.26 5.64
C PHE A 237 -0.51 13.42 6.05
N CYS A 238 -1.40 12.56 5.56
CA CYS A 238 -2.80 12.51 6.00
C CYS A 238 -2.89 12.23 7.51
N PHE A 239 -2.06 11.32 8.01
CA PHE A 239 -1.96 11.01 9.42
C PHE A 239 -1.48 12.20 10.23
N ILE A 240 -0.31 12.77 9.91
CA ILE A 240 0.26 13.89 10.68
C ILE A 240 -0.72 15.06 10.73
N TYR A 241 -1.21 15.49 9.56
CA TYR A 241 -2.09 16.65 9.46
C TYR A 241 -3.44 16.39 10.17
N GLY A 242 -4.05 15.22 9.97
CA GLY A 242 -5.28 14.87 10.65
C GLY A 242 -5.13 14.86 12.16
N MET A 243 -4.09 14.21 12.67
CA MET A 243 -3.84 14.15 14.10
C MET A 243 -3.54 15.53 14.70
N PHE A 244 -2.81 16.41 13.99
CA PHE A 244 -2.44 17.74 14.49
C PHE A 244 -3.62 18.71 14.61
N TYR A 245 -4.58 18.62 13.69
CA TYR A 245 -5.65 19.62 13.55
C TYR A 245 -7.05 19.09 13.85
N ARG A 246 -7.29 17.77 13.75
CA ARG A 246 -8.59 17.14 14.03
C ARG A 246 -8.56 16.13 15.19
N GLY A 247 -7.39 15.73 15.66
CA GLY A 247 -7.26 14.65 16.64
C GLY A 247 -7.58 13.26 16.08
N ARG A 248 -7.73 13.12 14.75
CA ARG A 248 -7.90 11.84 14.04
C ARG A 248 -7.28 11.93 12.65
N PRO A 249 -6.76 10.83 12.07
CA PRO A 249 -6.18 10.87 10.73
C PRO A 249 -7.20 11.28 9.67
N TYR A 250 -6.72 11.88 8.58
CA TYR A 250 -7.52 12.00 7.37
C TYR A 250 -7.51 10.69 6.59
N GLU A 251 -8.67 10.29 6.07
CA GLU A 251 -8.73 9.27 5.03
C GLU A 251 -8.35 9.90 3.70
N LEU A 252 -7.58 9.18 2.88
CA LEU A 252 -7.07 9.69 1.61
C LEU A 252 -8.19 10.12 0.65
N ALA A 253 -9.33 9.42 0.69
CA ALA A 253 -10.51 9.72 -0.12
C ALA A 253 -11.23 11.01 0.29
N GLU A 254 -11.02 11.50 1.52
CA GLU A 254 -11.66 12.70 2.06
C GLU A 254 -10.81 13.97 1.86
N VAL A 255 -9.58 13.85 1.38
CA VAL A 255 -8.66 15.00 1.25
C VAL A 255 -9.13 15.90 0.10
N SER A 256 -9.60 17.11 0.42
CA SER A 256 -9.94 18.10 -0.61
C SER A 256 -8.72 18.91 -1.04
N SER A 257 -8.88 19.67 -2.13
CA SER A 257 -7.89 20.63 -2.62
C SER A 257 -7.38 21.59 -1.55
N ARG A 258 -8.23 21.97 -0.58
CA ARG A 258 -7.84 22.84 0.53
C ARG A 258 -6.91 22.13 1.50
N GLU A 259 -7.22 20.90 1.89
CA GLU A 259 -6.37 20.13 2.79
C GLU A 259 -5.01 19.83 2.16
N ILE A 260 -4.94 19.56 0.85
CA ILE A 260 -3.65 19.41 0.13
C ILE A 260 -2.76 20.63 0.33
N TRP A 261 -3.33 21.83 0.17
CA TRP A 261 -2.58 23.08 0.35
C TRP A 261 -2.09 23.27 1.79
N GLU A 262 -2.93 23.02 2.79
CA GLU A 262 -2.52 23.14 4.20
C GLU A 262 -1.49 22.07 4.59
N MET A 263 -1.60 20.85 4.06
CA MET A 263 -0.59 19.80 4.23
C MET A 263 0.75 20.19 3.60
N HIS A 264 0.73 20.84 2.42
CA HIS A 264 1.94 21.36 1.80
C HIS A 264 2.59 22.46 2.66
N ARG A 265 1.80 23.38 3.23
CA ARG A 265 2.31 24.38 4.18
C ARG A 265 2.94 23.74 5.41
N LEU A 266 2.28 22.73 5.98
CA LEU A 266 2.84 21.95 7.09
C LEU A 266 4.17 21.30 6.68
N HIS A 267 4.23 20.68 5.50
CA HIS A 267 5.45 20.08 4.97
C HIS A 267 6.59 21.09 4.85
N LEU A 268 6.35 22.26 4.27
CA LEU A 268 7.34 23.33 4.16
C LEU A 268 7.81 23.81 5.54
N ASN A 269 6.91 23.96 6.50
CA ASN A 269 7.25 24.32 7.87
C ASN A 269 8.11 23.25 8.56
N LEU A 270 7.74 21.98 8.40
CA LEU A 270 8.52 20.85 8.92
C LEU A 270 9.91 20.80 8.28
N ASN A 271 10.02 20.98 6.95
CA ASN A 271 11.31 21.03 6.27
C ASN A 271 12.20 22.16 6.79
N ARG A 272 11.63 23.35 7.06
CA ARG A 272 12.38 24.46 7.68
C ARG A 272 12.89 24.09 9.06
N ILE A 273 12.06 23.45 9.88
CA ILE A 273 12.45 22.96 11.22
C ILE A 273 13.57 21.92 11.12
N PHE A 274 13.54 21.05 10.11
CA PHE A 274 14.47 19.94 9.96
C PHE A 274 15.74 20.26 9.18
N ALA A 275 15.78 21.36 8.42
CA ALA A 275 16.82 21.65 7.44
C ALA A 275 18.25 21.53 7.99
N ASN A 276 18.46 21.93 9.25
CA ASN A 276 19.78 21.91 9.90
C ASN A 276 19.85 20.96 11.12
N ASN A 277 18.80 20.18 11.39
CA ASN A 277 18.70 19.39 12.62
C ASN A 277 18.26 17.94 12.33
N PRO A 278 19.19 17.07 11.88
CA PRO A 278 18.86 15.67 11.55
C PRO A 278 18.34 14.88 12.75
N GLU A 279 18.82 15.17 13.96
CA GLU A 279 18.33 14.55 15.20
C GLU A 279 16.86 14.89 15.48
N VAL A 280 16.47 16.15 15.26
CA VAL A 280 15.06 16.58 15.42
C VAL A 280 14.17 15.88 14.39
N LYS A 281 14.62 15.78 13.14
CA LYS A 281 13.91 15.03 12.09
C LYS A 281 13.76 13.56 12.47
N LYS A 282 14.85 12.91 12.92
CA LYS A 282 14.86 11.51 13.34
C LYS A 282 13.91 11.27 14.51
N PHE A 283 13.96 12.11 15.54
CA PHE A 283 13.05 12.05 16.67
C PHE A 283 11.59 12.20 16.23
N PHE A 284 11.29 13.18 15.38
CA PHE A 284 9.95 13.40 14.84
C PHE A 284 9.43 12.17 14.07
N THR A 285 10.21 11.66 13.11
CA THR A 285 9.82 10.51 12.29
C THR A 285 9.55 9.27 13.15
N LEU A 286 10.47 8.93 14.06
CA LEU A 286 10.29 7.76 14.94
C LEU A 286 9.03 7.86 15.81
N ASN A 287 8.74 9.04 16.36
CA ASN A 287 7.52 9.22 17.17
C ASN A 287 6.25 9.18 16.33
N MET A 288 6.26 9.71 15.11
CA MET A 288 5.12 9.62 14.20
C MET A 288 4.86 8.17 13.78
N ASP A 289 5.91 7.39 13.51
CA ASP A 289 5.79 5.96 13.20
C ASP A 289 5.19 5.18 14.39
N ILE A 290 5.60 5.49 15.62
CA ILE A 290 5.02 4.91 16.84
C ILE A 290 3.55 5.31 16.98
N ALA A 291 3.22 6.59 16.78
CA ALA A 291 1.83 7.07 16.88
C ALA A 291 0.92 6.39 15.85
N MET A 292 1.40 6.20 14.61
CA MET A 292 0.69 5.43 13.58
C MET A 292 0.49 3.96 14.00
N GLN A 293 1.51 3.34 14.59
CA GLN A 293 1.40 1.96 15.08
C GLN A 293 0.41 1.85 16.24
N PHE A 294 0.38 2.79 17.19
CA PHE A 294 -0.64 2.81 18.24
C PHE A 294 -2.04 2.86 17.65
N LEU A 295 -2.26 3.75 16.67
CA LEU A 295 -3.55 3.85 16.02
C LEU A 295 -3.93 2.55 15.31
N GLY A 296 -3.00 1.91 14.57
CA GLY A 296 -3.25 0.60 13.97
C GLY A 296 -3.55 -0.49 15.02
N THR A 297 -2.97 -0.36 16.21
CA THR A 297 -3.13 -1.31 17.33
C THR A 297 -4.43 -1.09 18.11
N SER A 298 -5.11 0.06 17.94
CA SER A 298 -6.42 0.32 18.56
C SER A 298 -7.50 -0.70 18.20
N SER A 299 -7.35 -1.38 17.05
CA SER A 299 -8.21 -2.50 16.66
C SER A 299 -8.06 -3.76 17.53
N PHE A 300 -7.04 -3.83 18.38
CA PHE A 300 -6.84 -4.91 19.35
C PHE A 300 -7.36 -4.53 20.73
N ASP A 301 -7.09 -3.31 21.19
CA ASP A 301 -7.52 -2.80 22.48
C ASP A 301 -7.67 -1.27 22.44
N GLU A 302 -8.74 -0.75 23.05
CA GLU A 302 -9.08 0.68 23.03
C GLU A 302 -8.04 1.56 23.74
N LEU A 303 -7.21 0.99 24.63
CA LEU A 303 -6.18 1.71 25.37
C LEU A 303 -5.19 2.47 24.47
N TYR A 304 -4.98 2.02 23.23
CA TYR A 304 -3.96 2.59 22.34
C TYR A 304 -4.40 3.88 21.65
N GLN A 305 -5.70 4.14 21.51
CA GLN A 305 -6.18 5.35 20.85
C GLN A 305 -5.86 6.63 21.67
N PRO A 306 -6.09 6.65 23.01
CA PRO A 306 -5.62 7.74 23.86
C PRO A 306 -4.10 7.91 23.83
N LEU A 307 -3.33 6.81 23.77
CA LEU A 307 -1.86 6.86 23.70
C LEU A 307 -1.37 7.51 22.40
N ALA A 308 -1.94 7.13 21.25
CA ALA A 308 -1.64 7.76 19.96
C ALA A 308 -1.87 9.27 20.02
N THR A 309 -3.02 9.69 20.56
CA THR A 309 -3.39 11.11 20.70
C THR A 309 -2.40 11.86 21.61
N ARG A 310 -2.02 11.26 22.74
CA ARG A 310 -1.03 11.84 23.67
C ARG A 310 0.33 12.02 22.99
N PHE A 311 0.83 11.01 22.28
CA PHE A 311 2.10 11.09 21.57
C PHE A 311 2.12 12.18 20.51
N VAL A 312 1.03 12.33 19.73
CA VAL A 312 0.92 13.41 18.75
C VAL A 312 0.91 14.78 19.44
N ALA A 313 0.16 14.92 20.54
CA ALA A 313 0.14 16.17 21.30
C ALA A 313 1.52 16.55 21.85
N GLU A 314 2.27 15.57 22.37
CA GLU A 314 3.66 15.78 22.81
C GLU A 314 4.56 16.24 21.66
N ILE A 315 4.42 15.66 20.48
CA ILE A 315 5.21 16.08 19.31
C ILE A 315 4.80 17.47 18.81
N LYS A 316 3.51 17.81 18.86
CA LYS A 316 3.03 19.16 18.54
C LYS A 316 3.64 20.20 19.48
N ASN A 317 3.68 19.90 20.79
CA ASN A 317 4.33 20.76 21.78
C ASN A 317 5.83 20.85 21.58
N PHE A 318 6.49 19.73 21.25
CA PHE A 318 7.93 19.68 20.95
C PHE A 318 8.30 20.56 19.74
N LEU A 319 7.49 20.57 18.68
CA LEU A 319 7.74 21.41 17.51
C LEU A 319 7.61 22.91 17.81
N ALA A 320 6.84 23.29 18.84
CA ALA A 320 6.70 24.68 19.28
C ALA A 320 7.89 25.20 20.13
N LEU A 321 8.78 24.31 20.59
CA LEU A 321 9.94 24.70 21.39
C LEU A 321 10.96 25.50 20.56
N PRO A 322 11.74 26.40 21.18
CA PRO A 322 12.91 27.02 20.55
C PRO A 322 13.90 25.98 20.03
N GLU A 323 14.65 26.31 18.97
CA GLU A 323 15.51 25.37 18.25
C GLU A 323 16.53 24.66 19.16
N ASP A 324 17.26 25.41 19.99
CA ASP A 324 18.29 24.84 20.88
C ASP A 324 17.70 23.81 21.87
N LEU A 325 16.56 24.15 22.47
CA LEU A 325 15.88 23.28 23.42
C LEU A 325 15.30 22.04 22.72
N ARG A 326 14.76 22.21 21.51
CA ARG A 326 14.23 21.13 20.68
C ARG A 326 15.32 20.12 20.33
N THR A 327 16.49 20.60 19.90
CA THR A 327 17.63 19.75 19.54
C THR A 327 18.17 19.01 20.76
N HIS A 328 18.28 19.68 21.91
CA HIS A 328 18.70 19.04 23.17
C HIS A 328 17.72 17.94 23.60
N GLN A 329 16.41 18.23 23.60
CA GLN A 329 15.38 17.25 23.96
C GLN A 329 15.34 16.07 23.01
N ALA A 330 15.50 16.28 21.70
CA ALA A 330 15.56 15.20 20.72
C ALA A 330 16.68 14.21 21.07
N ARG A 331 17.90 14.71 21.29
CA ARG A 331 19.06 13.87 21.64
C ARG A 331 18.83 13.06 22.91
N GLN A 332 18.26 13.66 23.94
CA GLN A 332 17.99 12.98 25.20
C GLN A 332 16.88 11.94 25.10
N ARG A 333 15.85 12.18 24.27
CA ARG A 333 14.65 11.34 24.23
C ARG A 333 14.69 10.25 23.16
N ILE A 334 15.52 10.34 22.12
CA ILE A 334 15.67 9.29 21.10
C ILE A 334 15.89 7.89 21.71
N PRO A 335 16.76 7.68 22.72
CA PRO A 335 16.90 6.37 23.35
C PRO A 335 15.59 5.83 23.94
N MET A 336 14.77 6.70 24.54
CA MET A 336 13.47 6.32 25.11
C MET A 336 12.47 5.91 24.02
N VAL A 337 12.52 6.57 22.86
CA VAL A 337 11.68 6.24 21.70
C VAL A 337 11.95 4.82 21.21
N TYR A 338 13.20 4.35 21.22
CA TYR A 338 13.52 2.97 20.88
C TYR A 338 12.98 1.94 21.89
N ILE A 339 12.95 2.27 23.18
CA ILE A 339 12.33 1.42 24.21
C ILE A 339 10.82 1.31 23.96
N ILE A 340 10.16 2.44 23.69
CA ILE A 340 8.73 2.50 23.35
C ILE A 340 8.45 1.65 22.10
N GLN A 341 9.26 1.79 21.06
CA GLN A 341 9.11 1.03 19.82
C GLN A 341 9.29 -0.48 20.05
N LYS A 342 10.30 -0.88 20.84
CA LYS A 342 10.52 -2.28 21.20
C LYS A 342 9.33 -2.84 21.97
N LYS A 343 8.84 -2.10 22.96
CA LYS A 343 7.66 -2.47 23.74
C LYS A 343 6.44 -2.66 22.85
N LEU A 344 6.09 -1.65 22.04
CA LEU A 344 4.94 -1.71 21.15
C LEU A 344 5.02 -2.90 20.17
N ASN A 345 6.20 -3.22 19.65
CA ASN A 345 6.38 -4.40 18.80
C ASN A 345 6.06 -5.72 19.51
N VAL A 346 6.49 -5.86 20.77
CA VAL A 346 6.21 -7.03 21.61
C VAL A 346 4.71 -7.12 21.93
N GLU A 347 4.07 -5.99 22.22
CA GLU A 347 2.64 -5.91 22.49
C GLU A 347 1.78 -6.25 21.26
N ILE A 348 2.14 -5.73 20.09
CA ILE A 348 1.46 -6.08 18.83
C ILE A 348 1.55 -7.59 18.57
N CYS A 349 2.71 -8.20 18.85
CA CYS A 349 2.87 -9.64 18.74
C CYS A 349 1.95 -10.39 19.72
N PHE A 350 1.87 -9.92 20.96
CA PHE A 350 0.95 -10.46 21.97
C PHE A 350 -0.48 -10.41 21.48
N TRP A 351 -0.99 -9.27 21.03
CA TRP A 351 -2.37 -9.13 20.61
C TRP A 351 -2.74 -10.00 19.40
N ARG A 352 -1.81 -10.19 18.47
CA ARG A 352 -1.98 -11.12 17.33
C ARG A 352 -2.10 -12.57 17.81
N LEU A 353 -1.27 -12.99 18.76
CA LEU A 353 -1.32 -14.32 19.35
C LEU A 353 -2.57 -14.49 20.22
N TYR A 354 -2.92 -13.47 21.01
CA TYR A 354 -4.11 -13.41 21.85
C TYR A 354 -5.36 -13.69 21.04
N LYS A 355 -5.60 -12.93 19.96
CA LYS A 355 -6.79 -13.14 19.10
C LYS A 355 -6.85 -14.57 18.58
N LYS A 356 -5.70 -15.14 18.21
CA LYS A 356 -5.63 -16.51 17.71
C LYS A 356 -5.98 -17.53 18.81
N VAL A 357 -5.40 -17.43 20.00
CA VAL A 357 -5.72 -18.32 21.13
C VAL A 357 -7.17 -18.17 21.57
N ALA A 358 -7.70 -16.95 21.63
CA ALA A 358 -9.10 -16.70 21.99
C ALA A 358 -10.07 -17.43 21.06
N THR A 359 -9.80 -17.48 19.74
CA THR A 359 -10.62 -18.25 18.80
C THR A 359 -10.52 -19.77 18.97
N MET A 360 -9.52 -20.27 19.70
CA MET A 360 -9.30 -21.69 19.93
C MET A 360 -10.07 -22.27 21.12
N ARG A 361 -10.80 -21.44 21.89
CA ARG A 361 -11.42 -21.77 23.18
C ARG A 361 -10.35 -22.19 24.21
N PRO A 362 -9.62 -21.21 24.79
CA PRO A 362 -8.52 -21.51 25.70
C PRO A 362 -8.98 -22.28 26.93
N ASN A 363 -8.14 -23.19 27.42
CA ASN A 363 -8.29 -23.76 28.76
C ASN A 363 -7.95 -22.72 29.83
N GLU A 364 -8.21 -23.01 31.11
CA GLU A 364 -7.97 -22.06 32.21
C GLU A 364 -6.53 -21.56 32.27
N ALA A 365 -5.55 -22.43 32.06
CA ALA A 365 -4.14 -22.06 32.03
C ALA A 365 -3.82 -21.05 30.91
N ALA A 366 -4.34 -21.27 29.69
CA ALA A 366 -4.18 -20.34 28.58
C ALA A 366 -4.90 -19.01 28.86
N SER A 367 -6.11 -19.06 29.42
CA SER A 367 -6.86 -17.87 29.83
C SER A 367 -6.10 -17.05 30.87
N HIS A 368 -5.47 -17.69 31.86
CA HIS A 368 -4.63 -17.01 32.85
C HIS A 368 -3.42 -16.31 32.20
N VAL A 369 -2.70 -16.98 31.29
CA VAL A 369 -1.57 -16.38 30.56
C VAL A 369 -2.00 -15.18 29.72
N LEU A 370 -3.18 -15.24 29.09
CA LEU A 370 -3.75 -14.12 28.36
C LEU A 370 -4.10 -12.93 29.26
N HIS A 371 -4.67 -13.17 30.44
CA HIS A 371 -4.95 -12.11 31.43
C HIS A 371 -3.67 -11.47 31.94
N MET A 372 -2.68 -12.28 32.35
CA MET A 372 -1.36 -11.77 32.77
C MET A 372 -0.71 -10.88 31.71
N GLY A 373 -0.78 -11.29 30.43
CA GLY A 373 -0.23 -10.49 29.34
C GLY A 373 -0.96 -9.15 29.18
N LYS A 374 -2.29 -9.13 29.30
CA LYS A 374 -3.07 -7.89 29.26
C LYS A 374 -2.73 -6.97 30.43
N ASP A 375 -2.64 -7.51 31.65
CA ASP A 375 -2.30 -6.75 32.84
C ASP A 375 -0.90 -6.16 32.76
N ASN A 376 0.08 -6.92 32.25
CA ASN A 376 1.44 -6.44 31.99
C ASN A 376 1.46 -5.26 31.01
N ILE A 377 0.63 -5.29 29.96
CA ILE A 377 0.51 -4.18 29.00
C ILE A 377 -0.06 -2.95 29.72
N ILE A 378 -1.16 -3.11 30.45
CA ILE A 378 -1.81 -2.01 31.18
C ILE A 378 -0.83 -1.40 32.18
N GLN A 379 -0.20 -2.22 33.03
CA GLN A 379 0.79 -1.78 34.01
C GLN A 379 1.97 -1.08 33.34
N GLY A 380 2.45 -1.62 32.22
CA GLY A 380 3.55 -1.04 31.47
C GLY A 380 3.27 0.40 31.04
N TRP A 381 2.05 0.74 30.65
CA TRP A 381 1.69 2.11 30.24
C TRP A 381 1.39 3.06 31.41
N HIS A 382 1.22 2.54 32.63
CA HIS A 382 1.12 3.35 33.85
C HIS A 382 2.48 3.71 34.47
N ILE A 383 3.54 2.99 34.12
CA ILE A 383 4.90 3.23 34.60
C ILE A 383 5.62 4.22 33.66
N ALA A 384 6.51 5.05 34.20
CA ALA A 384 7.36 5.93 33.39
C ALA A 384 8.23 5.13 32.39
N ILE A 385 8.50 5.69 31.21
CA ILE A 385 9.21 4.98 30.13
C ILE A 385 10.68 4.67 30.47
N ASN A 386 11.29 5.50 31.31
CA ASN A 386 12.67 5.34 31.78
C ASN A 386 12.80 4.49 33.05
N ASP A 387 11.70 3.96 33.58
CA ASP A 387 11.71 3.11 34.75
C ASP A 387 12.30 1.72 34.41
N PRO A 388 13.23 1.17 35.22
CA PRO A 388 13.79 -0.16 35.00
C PRO A 388 12.75 -1.27 34.83
N ARG A 389 11.59 -1.14 35.47
CA ARG A 389 10.48 -2.10 35.37
C ARG A 389 9.92 -2.22 33.95
N GLN A 390 10.13 -1.25 33.07
CA GLN A 390 9.75 -1.40 31.65
C GLN A 390 10.51 -2.56 31.00
N HIS A 391 11.77 -2.78 31.36
CA HIS A 391 12.56 -3.89 30.83
C HIS A 391 12.00 -5.23 31.31
N GLU A 392 11.62 -5.32 32.58
CA GLU A 392 10.99 -6.52 33.16
C GLU A 392 9.66 -6.84 32.47
N ILE A 393 8.83 -5.82 32.22
CA ILE A 393 7.54 -5.97 31.51
C ILE A 393 7.76 -6.43 30.07
N ILE A 394 8.70 -5.82 29.33
CA ILE A 394 9.03 -6.24 27.96
C ILE A 394 9.48 -7.69 27.94
N THR A 395 10.40 -8.08 28.84
CA THR A 395 10.91 -9.45 28.92
C THR A 395 9.80 -10.44 29.30
N SER A 396 8.95 -10.09 30.27
CA SER A 396 7.80 -10.89 30.67
C SER A 396 6.83 -11.11 29.49
N LEU A 397 6.52 -10.05 28.73
CA LEU A 397 5.67 -10.15 27.54
C LEU A 397 6.31 -10.98 26.42
N MET A 398 7.65 -10.92 26.26
CA MET A 398 8.35 -11.79 25.32
C MET A 398 8.21 -13.27 25.71
N THR A 399 8.39 -13.60 26.99
CA THR A 399 8.17 -14.97 27.51
C THR A 399 6.71 -15.42 27.34
N ILE A 400 5.74 -14.54 27.61
CA ILE A 400 4.31 -14.81 27.37
C ILE A 400 4.07 -15.09 25.88
N ASN A 401 4.65 -14.29 24.98
CA ASN A 401 4.53 -14.51 23.53
C ASN A 401 5.08 -15.86 23.08
N GLU A 402 6.20 -16.31 23.65
CA GLU A 402 6.76 -17.63 23.40
C GLU A 402 5.80 -18.74 23.88
N ASN A 403 5.31 -18.63 25.12
CA ASN A 403 4.34 -19.57 25.66
C ASN A 403 3.05 -19.66 24.83
N LEU A 404 2.52 -18.53 24.36
CA LEU A 404 1.33 -18.50 23.50
C LEU A 404 1.62 -19.12 22.12
N ARG A 405 2.80 -18.89 21.53
CA ARG A 405 3.20 -19.53 20.26
C ARG A 405 3.29 -21.05 20.42
N ASP A 406 3.88 -21.52 21.50
CA ASP A 406 3.99 -22.94 21.80
C ASP A 406 2.60 -23.56 21.99
N LEU A 407 1.72 -22.89 22.74
CA LEU A 407 0.34 -23.32 22.93
C LEU A 407 -0.43 -23.41 21.60
N ILE A 408 -0.35 -22.39 20.75
CA ILE A 408 -0.98 -22.40 19.43
C ILE A 408 -0.42 -23.54 18.58
N THR A 409 0.90 -23.74 18.61
CA THR A 409 1.56 -24.81 17.86
C THR A 409 1.04 -26.18 18.33
N ILE A 410 1.08 -26.45 19.63
CA ILE A 410 0.57 -27.68 20.23
C ILE A 410 -0.90 -27.89 19.89
N GLN A 411 -1.75 -26.87 20.03
CA GLN A 411 -3.18 -27.00 19.71
C GLN A 411 -3.46 -27.26 18.23
N ILE A 412 -2.75 -26.61 17.31
CA ILE A 412 -2.89 -26.90 15.87
C ILE A 412 -2.46 -28.33 15.57
N LEU A 413 -1.41 -28.81 16.22
CA LEU A 413 -0.94 -30.18 16.07
C LEU A 413 -1.92 -31.17 16.68
N ASN A 414 -2.45 -30.90 17.88
CA ASN A 414 -3.50 -31.69 18.53
C ASN A 414 -4.73 -31.80 17.64
N ARG A 415 -5.23 -30.71 17.06
CA ARG A 415 -6.37 -30.79 16.13
C ARG A 415 -6.09 -31.64 14.89
N LYS A 416 -4.85 -31.63 14.39
CA LYS A 416 -4.41 -32.47 13.25
C LYS A 416 -4.19 -33.93 13.60
N THR A 417 -3.81 -34.23 14.84
CA THR A 417 -3.65 -35.60 15.34
C THR A 417 -4.98 -36.16 15.87
N GLU A 418 -5.88 -35.32 16.39
CA GLU A 418 -7.23 -35.69 16.84
C GLU A 418 -8.17 -35.99 15.66
N SER A 419 -8.03 -35.27 14.55
CA SER A 419 -8.64 -35.68 13.29
C SER A 419 -8.10 -37.02 12.76
N ALA A 420 -7.02 -37.55 13.34
CA ALA A 420 -6.57 -38.93 13.17
C ALA A 420 -6.92 -39.87 14.35
N SER A 421 -7.40 -39.34 15.49
CA SER A 421 -7.66 -40.09 16.74
C SER A 421 -9.13 -40.42 17.01
N HIS A 422 -10.04 -40.19 16.06
CA HIS A 422 -11.35 -40.89 16.05
C HIS A 422 -11.21 -42.42 15.92
N LEU A 423 -9.99 -42.93 15.92
CA LEU A 423 -9.64 -44.33 15.96
C LEU A 423 -8.84 -44.59 17.23
N LYS A 424 -9.50 -45.17 18.24
CA LYS A 424 -8.91 -45.72 19.48
C LYS A 424 -7.82 -46.75 19.12
N SER A 425 -6.58 -46.32 18.87
CA SER A 425 -5.45 -47.23 18.69
C SER A 425 -4.25 -46.81 19.52
N SER A 426 -3.52 -47.83 19.94
CA SER A 426 -2.39 -47.96 20.85
C SER A 426 -1.12 -47.13 20.53
N ASN A 427 -1.17 -46.13 19.64
CA ASN A 427 0.02 -45.41 19.18
C ASN A 427 0.20 -43.99 19.76
N HIS A 428 -0.16 -43.82 21.04
CA HIS A 428 -0.06 -42.56 21.79
C HIS A 428 1.38 -42.00 21.81
N LEU A 429 2.39 -42.88 21.80
CA LEU A 429 3.80 -42.52 21.95
C LEU A 429 4.35 -41.64 20.81
N LEU A 430 4.05 -41.95 19.54
CA LEU A 430 4.53 -41.13 18.41
C LEU A 430 3.86 -39.74 18.39
N GLY A 431 2.58 -39.70 18.77
CA GLY A 431 1.82 -38.46 18.87
C GLY A 431 2.38 -37.55 19.95
N GLU A 432 2.60 -38.06 21.16
CA GLU A 432 3.19 -37.30 22.27
C GLU A 432 4.62 -36.86 21.98
N TRP A 433 5.46 -37.75 21.44
CA TRP A 433 6.81 -37.40 21.02
C TRP A 433 6.80 -36.24 20.02
N PHE A 434 5.91 -36.28 19.02
CA PHE A 434 5.87 -35.24 18.00
C PHE A 434 5.38 -33.89 18.57
N LYS A 435 4.46 -33.90 19.55
CA LYS A 435 4.03 -32.68 20.25
C LYS A 435 5.20 -32.05 21.01
N GLU A 436 5.95 -32.85 21.75
CA GLU A 436 7.13 -32.40 22.50
C GLU A 436 8.23 -31.88 21.58
N PHE A 437 8.51 -32.60 20.49
CA PHE A 437 9.46 -32.20 19.46
C PHE A 437 9.09 -30.85 18.82
N ALA A 438 7.82 -30.69 18.42
CA ALA A 438 7.38 -29.47 17.77
C ALA A 438 7.36 -28.26 18.72
N ALA A 439 7.03 -28.47 20.00
CA ALA A 439 7.14 -27.43 21.03
C ALA A 439 8.59 -27.00 21.25
N ARG A 440 9.54 -27.94 21.30
CA ARG A 440 10.98 -27.62 21.40
C ARG A 440 11.50 -26.92 20.14
N TRP A 441 11.09 -27.35 18.96
CA TRP A 441 11.43 -26.70 17.69
C TRP A 441 10.93 -25.27 17.61
N SER A 442 9.69 -25.04 18.05
CA SER A 442 9.11 -23.70 18.14
C SER A 442 10.00 -22.78 18.98
N ARG A 443 10.43 -23.21 20.17
CA ARG A 443 11.30 -22.44 21.07
C ARG A 443 12.68 -22.13 20.49
N GLU A 444 13.36 -23.12 19.91
CA GLU A 444 14.75 -22.94 19.43
C GLU A 444 14.86 -22.18 18.09
N HIS A 445 13.80 -22.18 17.27
CA HIS A 445 13.83 -21.61 15.91
C HIS A 445 12.85 -20.43 15.72
N SER A 446 12.24 -19.92 16.79
CA SER A 446 11.41 -18.72 16.73
C SER A 446 12.27 -17.48 16.59
N ASN A 447 12.62 -17.10 15.36
CA ASN A 447 13.00 -15.72 15.11
C ASN A 447 11.80 -14.83 15.43
N HIS A 448 11.98 -13.82 16.29
CA HIS A 448 10.91 -12.92 16.74
C HIS A 448 10.13 -12.25 15.57
N ALA A 449 10.67 -12.26 14.35
CA ALA A 449 10.16 -11.59 13.16
C ALA A 449 9.18 -12.40 12.27
N THR A 450 9.18 -13.73 12.27
CA THR A 450 8.37 -14.52 11.32
C THR A 450 7.12 -15.13 11.96
N LEU A 451 5.95 -14.57 11.64
CA LEU A 451 4.61 -15.04 12.04
C LEU A 451 4.22 -16.42 11.46
N THR A 452 5.13 -17.14 10.80
CA THR A 452 4.85 -18.47 10.27
C THR A 452 4.80 -19.48 11.40
N LEU A 453 3.58 -19.66 11.94
CA LEU A 453 3.28 -20.47 13.14
C LEU A 453 3.66 -21.96 13.04
N ILE A 454 3.89 -22.49 11.83
CA ILE A 454 4.49 -23.81 11.63
C ILE A 454 5.41 -23.70 10.40
N PRO A 455 6.74 -23.83 10.57
CA PRO A 455 7.69 -23.95 9.46
C PRO A 455 7.26 -25.01 8.44
N SER A 456 7.55 -24.79 7.16
CA SER A 456 7.23 -25.74 6.08
C SER A 456 7.83 -27.13 6.34
N SER A 457 8.99 -27.18 6.99
CA SER A 457 9.70 -28.39 7.40
C SER A 457 8.87 -29.21 8.42
N LEU A 458 8.39 -28.58 9.50
CA LEU A 458 7.50 -29.19 10.49
C LEU A 458 6.14 -29.61 9.89
N LYS A 459 5.60 -28.85 8.92
CA LYS A 459 4.37 -29.25 8.21
C LYS A 459 4.54 -30.58 7.46
N LYS A 460 5.72 -30.84 6.90
CA LYS A 460 6.00 -32.07 6.15
C LYS A 460 6.05 -33.28 7.09
N LEU A 461 6.80 -33.17 8.19
CA LEU A 461 6.85 -34.21 9.22
C LEU A 461 5.47 -34.49 9.82
N SER A 462 4.69 -33.45 10.14
CA SER A 462 3.29 -33.58 10.61
C SER A 462 2.43 -34.42 9.66
N ARG A 463 2.50 -34.15 8.34
CA ARG A 463 1.75 -34.93 7.34
C ARG A 463 2.18 -36.39 7.30
N THR A 464 3.49 -36.66 7.41
CA THR A 464 4.02 -38.03 7.44
C THR A 464 3.56 -38.78 8.70
N VAL A 465 3.60 -38.16 9.88
CA VAL A 465 3.08 -38.73 11.13
C VAL A 465 1.59 -39.06 11.02
N CYS A 466 0.77 -38.12 10.52
CA CYS A 466 -0.67 -38.35 10.33
C CYS A 466 -0.94 -39.52 9.36
N HIS A 467 -0.20 -39.58 8.24
CA HIS A 467 -0.36 -40.64 7.25
C HIS A 467 0.04 -42.01 7.80
N PHE A 468 1.18 -42.09 8.50
CA PHE A 468 1.64 -43.30 9.18
C PHE A 468 0.59 -43.79 10.19
N ASN A 469 0.12 -42.91 11.09
CA ASN A 469 -0.88 -43.28 12.10
C ASN A 469 -2.16 -43.83 11.48
N ARG A 470 -2.65 -43.23 10.39
CA ARG A 470 -3.83 -43.72 9.68
C ARG A 470 -3.64 -45.15 9.17
N LEU A 471 -2.54 -45.41 8.46
CA LEU A 471 -2.24 -46.75 7.93
C LEU A 471 -1.97 -47.77 9.04
N PHE A 472 -1.31 -47.36 10.12
CA PHE A 472 -1.04 -48.23 11.26
C PHE A 472 -2.33 -48.69 11.94
N VAL A 473 -3.29 -47.78 12.09
CA VAL A 473 -4.64 -48.11 12.57
C VAL A 473 -5.34 -49.08 11.63
N GLU A 474 -5.36 -48.79 10.33
CA GLU A 474 -5.99 -49.65 9.32
C GLU A 474 -5.41 -51.07 9.39
N PHE A 475 -4.09 -51.18 9.48
CA PHE A 475 -3.40 -52.47 9.61
C PHE A 475 -3.75 -53.20 10.92
N SER A 476 -3.86 -52.49 12.05
CA SER A 476 -4.23 -53.09 13.33
C SER A 476 -5.61 -53.77 13.29
N LYS A 477 -6.56 -53.19 12.52
CA LYS A 477 -7.92 -53.74 12.39
C LYS A 477 -7.98 -55.00 11.54
N CYS A 478 -7.09 -55.14 10.57
CA CYS A 478 -7.07 -56.26 9.61
C CYS A 478 -6.21 -57.44 10.09
N SER A 479 -5.58 -57.35 11.27
CA SER A 479 -4.63 -58.36 11.78
C SER A 479 -5.35 -59.57 12.40
N HIS A 480 -6.00 -60.39 11.57
CA HIS A 480 -6.80 -61.54 12.00
C HIS A 480 -6.02 -62.87 12.08
N ASN A 481 -4.79 -62.93 11.56
CA ASN A 481 -3.93 -64.12 11.59
C ASN A 481 -2.67 -63.90 12.47
N GLU A 482 -2.18 -64.95 13.13
CA GLU A 482 -0.99 -64.98 13.98
C GLU A 482 0.28 -64.40 13.31
N GLU A 483 0.46 -64.61 12.00
CA GLU A 483 1.58 -64.00 11.27
C GLU A 483 1.48 -62.47 11.17
N GLN A 484 0.27 -61.94 10.96
CA GLN A 484 0.01 -60.50 10.91
C GLN A 484 0.14 -59.87 12.29
N LYS A 485 -0.30 -60.57 13.34
CA LYS A 485 -0.12 -60.16 14.74
C LYS A 485 1.37 -60.09 15.12
N LYS A 486 2.18 -61.06 14.67
CA LYS A 486 3.65 -61.03 14.85
C LYS A 486 4.30 -59.88 14.07
N ALA A 487 3.83 -59.57 12.86
CA ALA A 487 4.30 -58.43 12.09
C ALA A 487 3.92 -57.09 12.75
N TYR A 488 2.71 -57.00 13.32
CA TYR A 488 2.24 -55.85 14.07
C TYR A 488 3.11 -55.55 15.29
N LEU A 489 3.40 -56.57 16.12
CA LEU A 489 4.28 -56.43 17.28
C LEU A 489 5.70 -55.97 16.89
N LYS A 490 6.28 -56.56 15.85
CA LYS A 490 7.59 -56.12 15.32
C LYS A 490 7.59 -54.67 14.84
N LEU A 491 6.48 -54.23 14.24
CA LEU A 491 6.35 -52.84 13.80
C LEU A 491 6.27 -51.88 14.99
N GLN A 492 5.55 -52.28 16.05
CA GLN A 492 5.45 -51.52 17.29
C GLN A 492 6.81 -51.40 17.98
N ASP A 493 7.56 -52.50 18.11
CA ASP A 493 8.93 -52.50 18.66
C ASP A 493 9.85 -51.59 17.84
N LYS A 494 9.76 -51.67 16.51
CA LYS A 494 10.59 -50.86 15.63
C LYS A 494 10.26 -49.38 15.72
N LEU A 495 8.98 -49.03 15.83
CA LEU A 495 8.56 -47.66 16.06
C LEU A 495 9.07 -47.15 17.41
N GLY A 496 8.99 -47.96 18.48
CA GLY A 496 9.56 -47.63 19.78
C GLY A 496 11.06 -47.35 19.71
N SER A 497 11.81 -48.18 18.98
CA SER A 497 13.24 -47.97 18.72
C SER A 497 13.51 -46.66 17.95
N VAL A 498 12.72 -46.36 16.92
CA VAL A 498 12.85 -45.10 16.16
C VAL A 498 12.57 -43.88 17.04
N ILE A 499 11.53 -43.91 17.87
CA ILE A 499 11.19 -42.81 18.81
C ILE A 499 12.30 -42.62 19.84
N MET A 500 12.82 -43.70 20.43
CA MET A 500 13.95 -43.64 21.36
C MET A 500 15.18 -42.98 20.73
N LYS A 501 15.54 -43.39 19.51
CA LYS A 501 16.65 -42.81 18.77
C LYS A 501 16.40 -41.34 18.41
N ALA A 502 15.20 -41.01 17.95
CA ALA A 502 14.83 -39.63 17.66
C ALA A 502 14.88 -38.72 18.89
N THR A 503 14.49 -39.22 20.06
CA THR A 503 14.59 -38.49 21.33
C THR A 503 16.04 -38.24 21.71
N HIS A 504 16.91 -39.24 21.51
CA HIS A 504 18.35 -39.05 21.68
C HIS A 504 18.92 -38.00 20.71
N HIS A 505 18.55 -38.06 19.43
CA HIS A 505 18.97 -37.06 18.43
C HIS A 505 18.42 -35.66 18.70
N GLN A 506 17.23 -35.56 19.30
CA GLN A 506 16.60 -34.28 19.65
C GLN A 506 17.46 -33.49 20.65
N ALA A 507 18.22 -34.19 21.50
CA ALA A 507 19.17 -33.55 22.40
C ALA A 507 20.33 -32.85 21.66
N LEU A 508 20.65 -33.31 20.45
CA LEU A 508 21.83 -32.89 19.68
C LEU A 508 21.48 -31.92 18.54
N SER A 509 20.45 -32.22 17.74
CA SER A 509 19.99 -31.31 16.68
C SER A 509 18.54 -31.53 16.30
N LEU A 510 17.73 -30.48 16.43
CA LEU A 510 16.33 -30.55 16.00
C LEU A 510 16.21 -30.78 14.49
N LYS A 511 16.98 -30.05 13.65
CA LYS A 511 16.93 -30.17 12.18
C LYS A 511 17.20 -31.58 11.69
N GLN A 512 18.20 -32.23 12.27
CA GLN A 512 18.55 -33.60 11.93
C GLN A 512 17.52 -34.59 12.47
N THR A 513 17.01 -34.38 13.69
CA THR A 513 15.91 -35.18 14.25
C THR A 513 14.69 -35.15 13.35
N GLN A 514 14.35 -33.98 12.81
CA GLN A 514 13.23 -33.83 11.87
C GLN A 514 13.45 -34.68 10.60
N GLN A 515 14.66 -34.63 10.03
CA GLN A 515 15.01 -35.39 8.84
C GLN A 515 14.98 -36.90 9.10
N PHE A 516 15.63 -37.34 10.18
CA PHE A 516 15.65 -38.74 10.62
C PHE A 516 14.23 -39.29 10.80
N MET A 517 13.37 -38.54 11.50
CA MET A 517 11.98 -38.96 11.72
C MET A 517 11.15 -38.95 10.45
N GLU A 518 11.34 -37.96 9.57
CA GLU A 518 10.63 -37.91 8.30
C GLU A 518 10.98 -39.11 7.40
N GLU A 519 12.26 -39.46 7.30
CA GLU A 519 12.73 -40.59 6.50
C GLU A 519 12.34 -41.95 7.10
N SER A 520 12.52 -42.10 8.42
CA SER A 520 12.15 -43.32 9.16
C SER A 520 10.65 -43.59 9.05
N LEU A 521 9.81 -42.58 9.25
CA LEU A 521 8.35 -42.73 9.15
C LEU A 521 7.90 -42.96 7.71
N LYS A 522 8.56 -42.38 6.69
CA LYS A 522 8.26 -42.69 5.29
C LYS A 522 8.52 -44.16 4.96
N GLU A 523 9.63 -44.72 5.44
CA GLU A 523 9.94 -46.12 5.18
C GLU A 523 9.00 -47.06 5.95
N LEU A 524 8.67 -46.74 7.21
CA LEU A 524 7.65 -47.45 7.98
C LEU A 524 6.25 -47.36 7.33
N THR A 525 5.91 -46.21 6.74
CA THR A 525 4.67 -46.01 5.97
C THR A 525 4.67 -46.90 4.73
N ARG A 526 5.74 -46.90 3.93
CA ARG A 526 5.85 -47.78 2.75
C ARG A 526 5.65 -49.23 3.16
N TYR A 527 6.28 -49.64 4.27
CA TYR A 527 6.18 -50.98 4.80
C TYR A 527 4.73 -51.36 5.18
N LEU A 528 4.02 -50.47 5.88
CA LEU A 528 2.60 -50.65 6.21
C LEU A 528 1.73 -50.79 4.96
N VAL A 529 1.96 -49.96 3.94
CA VAL A 529 1.22 -50.05 2.66
C VAL A 529 1.44 -51.41 2.02
N THR A 530 2.68 -51.91 2.00
CA THR A 530 2.96 -53.21 1.37
C THR A 530 2.36 -54.37 2.17
N LEU A 531 2.42 -54.33 3.50
CA LEU A 531 1.75 -55.30 4.37
C LEU A 531 0.23 -55.32 4.17
N LEU A 532 -0.40 -54.14 4.06
CA LEU A 532 -1.83 -54.00 3.78
C LEU A 532 -2.20 -54.55 2.38
N ALA A 533 -1.28 -54.48 1.41
CA ALA A 533 -1.46 -55.02 0.08
C ALA A 533 -1.27 -56.55 -0.01
N GLY A 534 -1.06 -57.26 1.12
CA GLY A 534 -0.88 -58.71 1.15
C GLY A 534 0.43 -59.21 0.54
N GLN A 535 1.34 -58.29 0.19
CA GLN A 535 2.67 -58.60 -0.29
C GLN A 535 3.63 -58.36 0.87
N ILE A 536 4.33 -59.37 1.40
CA ILE A 536 5.74 -59.28 1.86
C ILE A 536 6.20 -60.53 2.63
N LYS A 537 7.46 -60.91 2.35
CA LYS A 537 8.32 -61.83 3.10
C LYS A 537 9.19 -61.07 4.12
N LEU A 538 9.48 -61.68 5.27
CA LEU A 538 10.30 -61.19 6.42
C LEU A 538 11.56 -60.36 6.08
N MET A 539 12.15 -60.55 4.89
CA MET A 539 13.36 -59.90 4.36
C MET A 539 13.28 -58.35 4.33
N HIS A 540 12.09 -57.76 4.20
CA HIS A 540 11.93 -56.30 4.14
C HIS A 540 12.17 -55.62 5.50
N PHE A 541 11.86 -56.29 6.62
CA PHE A 541 12.18 -55.80 7.97
C PHE A 541 13.69 -55.75 8.23
N VAL A 542 14.44 -56.71 7.69
CA VAL A 542 15.91 -56.75 7.80
C VAL A 542 16.53 -55.58 7.03
N ASN A 543 16.01 -55.26 5.85
CA ASN A 543 16.47 -54.12 5.06
C ASN A 543 16.14 -52.77 5.72
N LEU A 544 14.96 -52.64 6.36
CA LEU A 544 14.61 -51.47 7.14
C LEU A 544 15.55 -51.29 8.35
N SER A 545 15.84 -52.36 9.10
CA SER A 545 16.78 -52.30 10.22
C SER A 545 18.18 -51.93 9.76
N LYS A 546 18.69 -52.52 8.68
CA LYS A 546 19.99 -52.17 8.09
C LYS A 546 20.05 -50.73 7.60
N LYS A 547 18.98 -50.21 6.98
CA LYS A 547 18.92 -48.79 6.57
C LYS A 547 18.96 -47.86 7.78
N LEU A 548 18.20 -48.16 8.83
CA LEU A 548 18.18 -47.37 10.06
C LEU A 548 19.53 -47.42 10.81
N GLU A 549 20.18 -48.59 10.84
CA GLU A 549 21.54 -48.75 11.38
C GLU A 549 22.59 -48.03 10.53
N HIS A 550 22.43 -48.00 9.20
CA HIS A 550 23.32 -47.26 8.32
C HIS A 550 23.20 -45.75 8.53
N PHE A 551 21.98 -45.22 8.64
CA PHE A 551 21.76 -43.81 8.97
C PHE A 551 22.30 -43.43 10.34
N GLU A 552 22.14 -44.31 11.33
CA GLU A 552 22.70 -44.14 12.68
C GLU A 552 24.24 -44.16 12.67
N ARG A 553 24.85 -45.00 11.82
CA ARG A 553 26.30 -45.06 11.67
C ARG A 553 26.86 -43.82 10.97
N ASP A 554 26.23 -43.39 9.88
CA ASP A 554 26.57 -42.14 9.20
C ASP A 554 26.45 -40.92 10.14
N TYR A 555 25.54 -41.01 11.12
CA TYR A 555 25.33 -40.01 12.15
C TYR A 555 26.43 -39.99 13.22
N LEU A 556 26.75 -41.13 13.84
CA LEU A 556 27.83 -41.23 14.85
C LEU A 556 29.18 -40.80 14.27
N THR A 557 29.39 -41.09 12.98
CA THR A 557 30.62 -40.71 12.28
C THR A 557 30.72 -39.19 12.12
N LYS A 558 29.62 -38.50 11.72
CA LYS A 558 29.59 -37.03 11.55
C LYS A 558 29.57 -36.24 12.87
N GLU A 559 29.02 -36.78 13.95
CA GLU A 559 29.10 -36.21 15.30
C GLU A 559 30.52 -36.34 15.88
N CYS A 560 31.15 -37.51 15.77
CA CYS A 560 32.56 -37.69 16.14
C CYS A 560 33.48 -36.73 15.35
N GLU A 561 33.21 -36.49 14.07
CA GLU A 561 33.95 -35.52 13.26
C GLU A 561 33.74 -34.07 13.72
N ARG A 562 32.55 -33.69 14.21
CA ARG A 562 32.28 -32.34 14.71
C ARG A 562 32.81 -32.08 16.11
N VAL A 563 32.63 -33.02 17.03
CA VAL A 563 33.20 -32.94 18.39
C VAL A 563 34.73 -32.89 18.32
N ASN A 564 35.36 -33.59 17.37
CA ASN A 564 36.80 -33.49 17.13
C ASN A 564 37.25 -32.15 16.49
N MET A 565 36.36 -31.40 15.82
CA MET A 565 36.67 -30.04 15.35
C MET A 565 36.49 -28.98 16.45
N ASP A 566 35.52 -29.14 17.36
CA ASP A 566 35.30 -28.19 18.46
C ASP A 566 36.31 -28.35 19.62
N PHE A 567 36.97 -29.52 19.74
CA PHE A 567 38.04 -29.76 20.71
C PHE A 567 39.46 -29.54 20.17
N ASN A 568 39.60 -29.09 18.93
CA ASN A 568 40.90 -28.74 18.35
C ASN A 568 40.84 -27.29 17.83
N PRO A 569 41.02 -26.28 18.70
CA PRO A 569 41.09 -24.90 18.27
C PRO A 569 42.46 -24.70 17.61
N GLY A 570 42.52 -24.96 16.30
CA GLY A 570 43.54 -24.41 15.42
C GLY A 570 43.30 -22.93 15.18
#